data_AF-A0A6J6TAD2-F1
#
_entry.id   AF-A0A6J6TAD2-F1
#
_cell.length_a   1.000
_cell.length_b   1.000
_cell.length_c   1.000
_cell.angle_alpha   90.00
_cell.angle_beta   90.00
_cell.angle_gamma   90.00
#
_symmetry.space_group_name_H-M   'P 1'
#
loop_
_entity.id
_entity.type
_entity.pdbx_description
1 polymer ?
#
loop_
_entity_poly.entity_id
_entity_poly.type
_entity_poly.pdbx_seq_one_letter_code
_entity_poly.pdbx_strand_id
1 'polypeptide(L)'
;MSKAEDAILAYLETTGTVAGKSPLAGNSVSVDRNFIARDMPRLNEYLHYRTVDVSSIKELARRWYPKLYFAAPAKTGNHRALGDIQDSIAELAYYRSTLFIPTTTGNE
;
A
#
# COMPACT_ATOMS: atom_id res chain seq x y z
N MET A 1 -11.46 -19.22 -6.56
CA MET A 1 -11.33 -17.80 -6.19
C MET A 1 -12.29 -17.42 -5.06
N SER A 2 -13.58 -17.80 -5.07
CA SER A 2 -14.54 -17.42 -4.01
C SER A 2 -14.01 -17.64 -2.58
N LYS A 3 -13.47 -18.82 -2.24
CA LYS A 3 -12.95 -19.07 -0.87
C LYS A 3 -11.87 -18.10 -0.41
N ALA A 4 -11.01 -17.63 -1.32
CA ALA A 4 -9.95 -16.67 -0.98
C ALA A 4 -10.53 -15.26 -0.80
N GLU A 5 -11.45 -14.85 -1.68
CA GLU A 5 -12.17 -13.59 -1.56
C GLU A 5 -13.00 -13.54 -0.26
N ASP A 6 -13.71 -14.63 0.06
CA ASP A 6 -14.50 -14.77 1.29
C ASP A 6 -13.61 -14.66 2.55
N ALA A 7 -12.44 -15.30 2.55
CA ALA A 7 -11.50 -15.23 3.67
C ALA A 7 -10.95 -13.81 3.86
N ILE A 8 -10.67 -13.09 2.77
CA ILE A 8 -10.19 -11.70 2.83
C ILE A 8 -11.29 -10.78 3.36
N LEU A 9 -12.50 -10.88 2.84
CA LEU A 9 -13.64 -10.07 3.29
C LEU A 9 -13.95 -10.30 4.77
N ALA A 10 -14.00 -11.56 5.21
CA ALA A 10 -14.19 -11.90 6.62
C ALA A 10 -13.09 -11.30 7.50
N TYR A 11 -11.83 -11.37 7.06
CA TYR A 11 -10.73 -10.73 7.79
C TYR A 11 -10.91 -9.21 7.88
N LEU A 12 -11.23 -8.54 6.77
CA LEU A 12 -11.44 -7.10 6.73
C LEU A 12 -12.57 -6.64 7.67
N GLU A 13 -13.66 -7.40 7.76
CA GLU A 13 -14.75 -7.15 8.70
C GLU A 13 -14.27 -7.20 10.16
N THR A 14 -13.43 -8.19 10.52
CA THR A 14 -12.88 -8.30 11.89
C THR A 14 -11.93 -7.18 12.27
N THR A 15 -11.27 -6.54 11.30
CA THR A 15 -10.36 -5.41 11.55
C THR A 15 -11.07 -4.06 11.70
N GLY A 16 -12.40 -4.01 11.56
CA GLY A 16 -13.18 -2.78 11.66
C GLY A 16 -13.09 -1.87 10.44
N THR A 17 -12.63 -2.41 9.30
CA THR A 17 -12.66 -1.64 8.05
C THR A 17 -14.10 -1.41 7.58
N VAL A 18 -14.33 -0.25 6.97
CA VAL A 18 -15.65 0.15 6.47
C VAL A 18 -15.64 0.04 4.96
N ALA A 19 -16.66 -0.62 4.41
CA ALA A 19 -16.84 -0.77 2.97
C ALA A 19 -16.79 0.60 2.27
N GLY A 20 -16.05 0.67 1.17
CA GLY A 20 -15.87 1.85 0.34
C GLY A 20 -15.03 2.96 0.98
N LYS A 21 -14.35 2.75 2.12
CA LYS A 21 -13.54 3.80 2.77
C LYS A 21 -12.03 3.62 2.57
N SER A 22 -11.52 2.40 2.72
CA SER A 22 -10.08 2.15 2.67
C SER A 22 -9.58 2.01 1.22
N PRO A 23 -8.57 2.79 0.79
CA PRO A 23 -7.92 2.59 -0.50
C PRO A 23 -7.04 1.34 -0.49
N LEU A 24 -6.82 0.75 -1.67
CA LEU A 24 -5.84 -0.31 -1.83
C LEU A 24 -4.41 0.28 -1.80
N ALA A 25 -3.51 -0.29 -1.02
CA ALA A 25 -2.16 0.25 -0.80
C ALA A 25 -1.07 -0.81 -1.00
N GLY A 26 0.08 -0.40 -1.55
CA GLY A 26 1.23 -1.29 -1.79
C GLY A 26 2.20 -0.71 -2.82
N ASN A 27 3.25 -1.46 -3.15
CA ASN A 27 4.12 -1.14 -4.28
C ASN A 27 3.50 -1.62 -5.60
N SER A 28 3.44 -0.76 -6.62
CA SER A 28 2.98 -1.12 -7.98
C SER A 28 1.59 -1.73 -7.98
N VAL A 29 0.75 -1.25 -7.05
CA VAL A 29 -0.52 -1.87 -6.66
C VAL A 29 -1.61 -1.75 -7.73
N SER A 30 -1.35 -1.01 -8.80
CA SER A 30 -2.21 -0.97 -9.99
C SER A 30 -2.35 -2.35 -10.65
N VAL A 31 -1.31 -3.18 -10.59
CA VAL A 31 -1.35 -4.55 -11.11
C VAL A 31 -2.28 -5.40 -10.25
N ASP A 32 -2.12 -5.36 -8.92
CA ASP A 32 -2.98 -6.08 -7.97
C ASP A 32 -4.44 -5.65 -8.12
N ARG A 33 -4.69 -4.35 -8.28
CA ARG A 33 -6.03 -3.80 -8.51
C ARG A 33 -6.70 -4.45 -9.72
N ASN A 34 -5.98 -4.62 -10.82
CA ASN A 34 -6.54 -5.22 -12.03
C ASN A 34 -6.91 -6.69 -11.83
N PHE A 35 -6.09 -7.45 -11.09
CA PHE A 35 -6.43 -8.83 -10.73
C PHE A 35 -7.63 -8.88 -9.79
N ILE A 36 -7.66 -8.04 -8.75
CA ILE A 36 -8.78 -7.96 -7.80
C ILE A 36 -10.08 -7.59 -8.55
N ALA A 37 -10.07 -6.61 -9.44
CA ALA A 37 -11.25 -6.22 -10.20
C ALA A 37 -11.81 -7.34 -11.10
N ARG A 38 -10.92 -8.17 -11.67
CA ARG A 38 -11.31 -9.29 -12.54
C ARG A 38 -11.76 -10.53 -11.74
N ASP A 39 -11.00 -10.87 -10.71
CA ASP A 39 -11.04 -12.18 -10.05
C ASP A 39 -11.75 -12.16 -8.68
N MET A 40 -11.88 -10.97 -8.07
CA MET A 40 -12.48 -10.74 -6.75
C MET A 40 -13.36 -9.47 -6.74
N PRO A 41 -14.49 -9.48 -7.49
CA PRO A 41 -15.32 -8.29 -7.69
C PRO A 41 -15.97 -7.75 -6.40
N ARG A 42 -16.29 -8.61 -5.43
CA ARG A 42 -16.87 -8.17 -4.14
C ARG A 42 -15.81 -7.47 -3.31
N LEU A 43 -14.58 -7.99 -3.31
CA LEU A 43 -13.45 -7.29 -2.69
C LEU A 43 -13.17 -5.96 -3.38
N ASN A 44 -13.25 -5.90 -4.71
CA ASN A 44 -13.05 -4.66 -5.45
C ASN A 44 -14.09 -3.58 -5.06
N GLU A 45 -15.36 -3.97 -4.93
CA GLU A 45 -16.44 -3.08 -4.47
C GLU A 45 -16.28 -2.67 -3.00
N TYR A 46 -15.80 -3.57 -2.16
CA TYR A 46 -15.55 -3.30 -0.73
C TYR A 46 -14.44 -2.24 -0.53
N LEU A 47 -13.45 -2.19 -1.41
CA LEU A 47 -12.35 -1.23 -1.34
C LEU A 47 -12.73 0.11 -1.97
N HIS A 48 -12.21 1.22 -1.45
CA HIS A 48 -12.35 2.51 -2.12
C HIS A 48 -11.61 2.51 -3.46
N TYR A 49 -12.10 3.26 -4.46
CA TYR A 49 -11.55 3.25 -5.82
C TYR A 49 -10.11 3.77 -5.91
N ARG A 50 -9.72 4.72 -5.05
CA ARG A 50 -8.36 5.28 -5.00
C ARG A 50 -7.34 4.24 -4.53
N THR A 51 -6.10 4.45 -4.92
CA THR A 51 -4.96 3.63 -4.50
C THR A 51 -3.89 4.50 -3.84
N VAL A 52 -3.12 3.91 -2.93
CA VAL A 52 -1.89 4.48 -2.38
C VAL A 52 -0.73 3.65 -2.93
N ASP A 53 -0.13 4.12 -4.01
CA ASP A 53 0.99 3.43 -4.68
C ASP A 53 2.34 3.96 -4.19
N VAL A 54 3.04 3.15 -3.40
CA VAL A 54 4.37 3.47 -2.87
C VAL A 54 5.40 3.62 -3.99
N SER A 55 5.24 2.88 -5.10
CA SER A 55 6.15 2.99 -6.24
C SER A 55 6.05 4.36 -6.93
N SER A 56 4.90 5.04 -6.87
CA SER A 56 4.80 6.43 -7.35
C SER A 56 5.70 7.37 -6.56
N ILE A 57 5.69 7.26 -5.22
CA ILE A 57 6.54 8.07 -4.34
C ILE A 57 8.01 7.72 -4.54
N LYS A 58 8.35 6.43 -4.66
CA LYS A 58 9.70 5.95 -4.98
C LYS A 58 10.25 6.60 -6.25
N GLU A 59 9.45 6.63 -7.32
CA GLU A 59 9.89 7.21 -8.59
C GLU A 59 10.10 8.74 -8.51
N LEU A 60 9.31 9.44 -7.69
CA LEU A 60 9.53 10.87 -7.40
C LEU A 60 10.81 11.07 -6.56
N ALA A 61 10.99 10.29 -5.50
CA ALA A 61 12.18 10.32 -4.65
C ALA A 61 13.46 10.09 -5.48
N ARG A 62 13.44 9.12 -6.40
CA ARG A 62 14.57 8.83 -7.30
C ARG A 62 14.99 10.00 -8.18
N ARG A 63 14.02 10.79 -8.67
CA ARG A 63 14.26 11.92 -9.59
C ARG A 63 14.59 13.21 -8.87
N TRP A 64 13.87 13.49 -7.80
CA TRP A 64 13.95 14.78 -7.11
C TRP A 64 14.92 14.76 -5.93
N TYR A 65 15.13 13.58 -5.31
CA TYR A 65 15.94 13.41 -4.10
C TYR A 65 16.84 12.15 -4.18
N PRO A 66 17.76 12.07 -5.17
CA PRO A 66 18.53 10.84 -5.43
C PRO A 66 19.33 10.36 -4.22
N LYS A 67 19.86 11.26 -3.38
CA LYS A 67 20.58 10.90 -2.16
C LYS A 67 19.71 10.13 -1.16
N LEU A 68 18.44 10.53 -1.00
CA LEU A 68 17.50 9.83 -0.11
C LEU A 68 17.10 8.49 -0.72
N TYR A 69 16.84 8.45 -2.02
CA TYR A 69 16.51 7.20 -2.71
C TYR A 69 17.57 6.10 -2.49
N PHE A 70 18.86 6.43 -2.66
CA PHE A 70 19.93 5.45 -2.45
C PHE A 70 20.21 5.12 -0.97
N ALA A 71 19.66 5.89 -0.04
CA ALA A 71 19.73 5.64 1.40
C ALA A 71 18.49 4.88 1.93
N ALA A 72 17.54 4.52 1.07
CA ALA A 72 16.35 3.77 1.46
C ALA A 72 16.71 2.36 1.96
N PRO A 73 15.94 1.80 2.92
CA PRO A 73 16.17 0.44 3.41
C PRO A 73 16.14 -0.60 2.28
N ALA A 74 17.03 -1.59 2.35
CA ALA A 74 16.99 -2.72 1.45
C ALA A 74 15.74 -3.56 1.70
N LYS A 75 15.12 -4.06 0.63
CA LYS A 75 14.00 -5.00 0.72
C LYS A 75 14.49 -6.34 1.26
N THR A 76 13.78 -6.86 2.25
CA THR A 76 14.07 -8.15 2.88
C THR A 76 13.23 -9.29 2.29
N GLY A 77 12.27 -8.92 1.43
CA GLY A 77 11.21 -9.71 0.82
C GLY A 77 11.65 -11.04 0.26
N ASN A 78 11.50 -12.07 1.10
CA ASN A 78 11.63 -13.50 0.77
C ASN A 78 10.60 -13.98 -0.28
N HIS A 79 10.18 -13.13 -1.22
CA HIS A 79 9.23 -13.39 -2.32
C HIS A 79 7.90 -13.99 -1.86
N ARG A 80 7.46 -13.63 -0.65
CA ARG A 80 6.16 -13.99 -0.10
C ARG A 80 5.32 -12.74 0.00
N ALA A 81 4.04 -12.82 -0.35
CA ALA A 81 3.10 -11.70 -0.32
C ALA A 81 3.15 -10.91 1.01
N LEU A 82 3.18 -11.60 2.16
CA LEU A 82 3.27 -10.93 3.46
C LEU A 82 4.58 -10.15 3.64
N GLY A 83 5.70 -10.70 3.17
CA GLY A 83 7.00 -10.02 3.21
C GLY A 83 7.01 -8.78 2.32
N ASP A 84 6.45 -8.88 1.11
CA ASP A 84 6.35 -7.75 0.18
C ASP A 84 5.43 -6.64 0.71
N ILE A 85 4.35 -7.00 1.41
CA ILE A 85 3.47 -6.04 2.11
C ILE A 85 4.24 -5.31 3.21
N GLN A 86 4.98 -6.04 4.05
CA GLN A 86 5.78 -5.46 5.14
C GLN A 86 6.87 -4.53 4.60
N ASP A 87 7.56 -4.93 3.53
CA ASP A 87 8.54 -4.10 2.85
C ASP A 87 7.91 -2.83 2.26
N SER A 88 6.70 -2.93 1.67
CA SER A 88 5.96 -1.77 1.14
C SER A 88 5.62 -0.76 2.24
N ILE A 89 5.21 -1.25 3.42
CA ILE A 89 4.90 -0.41 4.59
C ILE A 89 6.16 0.26 5.12
N ALA A 90 7.26 -0.49 5.27
CA ALA A 90 8.54 0.04 5.74
C ALA A 90 9.10 1.10 4.77
N GLU A 91 8.99 0.86 3.46
CA GLU A 91 9.39 1.81 2.42
C GLU A 91 8.58 3.11 2.49
N LEU A 92 7.24 3.01 2.62
CA LEU A 92 6.40 4.21 2.77
C LEU A 92 6.69 4.96 4.07
N ALA A 93 6.96 4.25 5.17
CA ALA A 93 7.34 4.87 6.44
C ALA A 93 8.66 5.65 6.32
N TYR A 94 9.65 5.11 5.59
CA TYR A 94 10.90 5.79 5.27
C TYR A 94 10.67 7.07 4.46
N TYR A 95 9.85 7.02 3.40
CA TYR A 95 9.54 8.24 2.64
C TYR A 95 8.80 9.25 3.49
N ARG A 96 7.85 8.82 4.33
CA ARG A 96 7.14 9.72 5.24
C ARG A 96 8.08 10.50 6.17
N SER A 97 9.15 9.87 6.67
CA SER A 97 10.08 10.52 7.60
C SER A 97 11.19 11.34 6.93
N THR A 98 11.47 11.10 5.65
CA THR A 98 12.63 11.72 4.96
C THR A 98 12.27 12.64 3.81
N LEU A 99 11.14 12.40 3.13
CA LEU A 99 10.72 13.12 1.93
C LEU A 99 9.64 14.15 2.20
N PHE A 100 8.69 13.83 3.08
CA PHE A 100 7.54 14.69 3.36
C PHE A 100 7.85 15.68 4.48
N ILE A 101 7.20 16.83 4.42
CA ILE A 101 7.27 17.83 5.49
C ILE A 101 6.68 17.19 6.76
N PRO A 102 7.37 17.27 7.92
CA PRO A 102 6.84 16.76 9.17
C PRO A 102 5.48 17.38 9.46
N THR A 103 4.50 16.56 9.83
CA THR A 103 3.25 17.07 10.38
C THR A 103 3.56 17.72 11.72
N THR A 104 3.55 19.04 11.79
CA THR A 104 3.57 19.74 13.07
C THR A 104 2.31 19.32 13.82
N THR A 105 2.42 18.53 14.88
CA THR A 105 1.34 18.42 15.88
C THR A 105 1.29 19.75 16.63
N GLY A 106 0.73 20.76 15.98
CA GLY A 106 0.39 22.05 16.55
C GLY A 106 -1.10 22.24 16.33
N ASN A 107 -1.83 22.35 17.44
CA ASN A 107 -3.27 22.54 17.54
C ASN A 107 -3.85 23.43 16.41
N GLU A 108 -4.73 22.84 15.59
CA GLU A 108 -5.86 23.52 14.95
C GLU A 108 -7.16 22.83 15.39
#